data_AF-A0A0J9S4E9-F1
#
_entry.id   AF-A0A0J9S4E9-F1
#
_cell.length_a   1.000
_cell.length_b   1.000
_cell.length_c   1.000
_cell.angle_alpha   90.00
_cell.angle_beta   90.00
_cell.angle_gamma   90.00
#
_symmetry.space_group_name_H-M   'P 1'
#
loop_
_entity.id
_entity.type
_entity.pdbx_description
1 polymer ?
#
loop_
_entity_poly.entity_id
_entity_poly.type
_entity_poly.pdbx_seq_one_letter_code
_entity_poly.pdbx_strand_id
1 'polypeptide(L)'
;MGYWLYYNVTRLTAQLSLISNFYIPVYIYANFNKSNFKNCSLKNLNIDKNKFYIKKILYEFIEIYDEIKNKISHDNNLNVKLYCKHIKENFRFFNSINEECINQNSCDYYDEYKQFKEKVSNTEDLKLICEKCDYEKTSCEQGISGEGDVPCLREKGNSFIYLIFGNDPEDVIQVLLKVTTISVPILAFFVILFKVNIFFLKI
;
A
#
# COMPACT_ATOMS: atom_id res chain seq x y z
N MET A 1 4.66 -13.46 -16.41
CA MET A 1 3.83 -13.37 -17.65
C MET A 1 2.37 -13.74 -17.42
N GLY A 2 2.05 -14.89 -16.80
CA GLY A 2 0.66 -15.35 -16.60
C GLY A 2 -0.26 -14.36 -15.87
N TYR A 3 0.20 -13.80 -14.74
CA TYR A 3 -0.52 -12.75 -13.99
C TYR A 3 -0.77 -11.49 -14.82
N TRP A 4 0.27 -11.01 -15.51
CA TRP A 4 0.18 -9.81 -16.34
C TRP A 4 -0.85 -9.99 -17.48
N LEU A 5 -0.83 -11.13 -18.16
CA LEU A 5 -1.81 -11.43 -19.20
C LEU A 5 -3.22 -11.51 -18.62
N TYR A 6 -3.39 -12.23 -17.50
CA TYR A 6 -4.69 -12.42 -16.86
C TYR A 6 -5.29 -11.09 -16.40
N TYR A 7 -4.47 -10.20 -15.85
CA TYR A 7 -4.86 -8.84 -15.50
C TYR A 7 -5.36 -8.04 -16.71
N ASN A 8 -4.64 -8.09 -17.82
CA ASN A 8 -5.04 -7.34 -19.02
C ASN A 8 -6.36 -7.87 -19.60
N VAL A 9 -6.57 -9.19 -19.58
CA VAL A 9 -7.83 -9.81 -20.05
C VAL A 9 -9.00 -9.48 -19.11
N THR A 10 -8.81 -9.63 -17.79
CA THR A 10 -9.84 -9.32 -16.77
C THR A 10 -10.18 -7.84 -16.67
N ARG A 11 -9.29 -6.96 -17.14
CA ARG A 11 -9.59 -5.53 -17.30
C ARG A 11 -10.65 -5.29 -18.39
N LEU A 12 -10.64 -6.10 -19.45
CA LEU A 12 -11.57 -5.97 -20.58
C LEU A 12 -12.92 -6.64 -20.33
N THR A 13 -12.94 -7.74 -19.57
CA THR A 13 -14.17 -8.46 -19.23
C THR A 13 -14.08 -9.15 -17.88
N ALA A 14 -15.18 -9.16 -17.13
CA ALA A 14 -15.32 -9.94 -15.90
C ALA A 14 -15.95 -11.34 -16.14
N GLN A 15 -16.39 -11.63 -17.36
CA GLN A 15 -17.06 -12.89 -17.68
C GLN A 15 -16.03 -14.02 -17.82
N LEU A 16 -16.00 -14.94 -16.86
CA LEU A 16 -15.06 -16.06 -16.81
C LEU A 16 -15.07 -16.92 -18.08
N SER A 17 -16.22 -17.13 -18.71
CA SER A 17 -16.29 -17.89 -19.96
C SER A 17 -15.56 -17.19 -21.11
N LEU A 18 -15.62 -15.86 -21.19
CA LEU A 18 -14.87 -15.09 -22.21
C LEU A 18 -13.37 -15.11 -21.93
N ILE A 19 -12.97 -15.01 -20.66
CA ILE A 19 -11.57 -15.15 -20.24
C ILE A 19 -11.06 -16.53 -20.65
N SER A 20 -11.80 -17.59 -20.33
CA SER A 20 -11.42 -18.96 -20.70
C SER A 20 -11.31 -19.14 -22.22
N ASN A 21 -12.28 -18.63 -22.98
CA ASN A 21 -12.27 -18.68 -24.44
C ASN A 21 -11.10 -17.92 -25.06
N PHE A 22 -10.60 -16.85 -24.42
CA PHE A 22 -9.38 -16.16 -24.85
C PHE A 22 -8.13 -17.02 -24.63
N TYR A 23 -8.04 -17.71 -23.50
CA TYR A 23 -6.85 -18.49 -23.15
C TYR A 23 -6.66 -19.76 -23.99
N ILE A 24 -7.74 -20.38 -24.49
CA ILE A 24 -7.67 -21.58 -25.33
C ILE A 24 -6.79 -21.37 -26.58
N PRO A 25 -7.08 -20.40 -27.49
CA PRO A 25 -6.27 -20.19 -28.68
C PRO A 25 -4.85 -19.72 -28.35
N VAL A 26 -4.67 -18.91 -27.29
CA VAL A 26 -3.34 -18.45 -26.86
C VAL A 26 -2.48 -19.60 -26.37
N TYR A 27 -3.06 -20.53 -25.60
CA TYR A 27 -2.39 -21.74 -25.14
C TYR A 27 -1.99 -22.64 -26.31
N ILE A 28 -2.90 -22.87 -27.26
CA ILE A 28 -2.62 -23.65 -28.48
C ILE A 28 -1.46 -23.01 -29.25
N TYR A 29 -1.52 -21.71 -29.51
CA TYR A 29 -0.48 -20.98 -30.24
C TYR A 29 0.88 -21.05 -29.55
N ALA A 30 0.92 -20.89 -28.23
CA ALA A 30 2.16 -20.93 -27.47
C ALA A 30 2.79 -22.32 -27.42
N ASN A 31 1.96 -23.38 -27.37
CA ASN A 31 2.45 -24.75 -27.48
C ASN A 31 3.05 -25.05 -28.84
N PHE A 32 2.42 -24.59 -29.93
CA PHE A 32 2.99 -24.71 -31.27
C PHE A 32 4.31 -23.93 -31.42
N ASN A 33 4.41 -22.77 -30.76
CA ASN A 33 5.58 -21.90 -30.80
C ASN A 33 6.46 -22.00 -29.55
N LYS A 34 6.57 -23.19 -28.95
CA LYS A 34 7.21 -23.38 -27.64
C LYS A 34 8.62 -22.79 -27.54
N SER A 35 9.38 -22.78 -28.65
CA SER A 35 10.71 -22.15 -28.71
C SER A 35 10.70 -20.65 -28.41
N ASN A 36 9.62 -19.95 -28.78
CA ASN A 36 9.44 -18.51 -28.63
C ASN A 36 8.86 -18.14 -27.25
N PHE A 37 8.27 -19.11 -26.55
CA PHE A 37 7.66 -18.96 -25.22
C PHE A 37 8.44 -19.68 -24.11
N LYS A 38 9.74 -19.97 -24.34
CA LYS A 38 10.60 -20.58 -23.31
C LYS A 38 10.48 -19.75 -22.01
N ASN A 39 10.20 -20.43 -20.91
CA ASN A 39 10.04 -19.87 -19.55
C ASN A 39 8.74 -19.08 -19.28
N CYS A 40 7.79 -19.03 -20.21
CA CYS A 40 6.48 -18.43 -19.94
C CYS A 40 5.45 -19.50 -19.55
N SER A 41 4.95 -19.44 -18.32
CA SER A 41 3.76 -20.20 -17.91
C SER A 41 2.50 -19.42 -18.27
N LEU A 42 1.77 -19.89 -19.29
CA LEU A 42 0.42 -19.43 -19.60
C LEU A 42 -0.56 -20.19 -18.71
N LYS A 43 -1.12 -19.49 -17.73
CA LYS A 43 -2.09 -20.05 -16.80
C LYS A 43 -3.38 -19.25 -16.90
N ASN A 44 -4.46 -19.90 -17.35
CA ASN A 44 -5.80 -19.42 -17.07
C ASN A 44 -6.06 -19.69 -15.59
N LEU A 45 -6.19 -18.63 -14.81
CA LEU A 45 -6.37 -18.75 -13.36
C LEU A 45 -7.81 -19.09 -12.97
N ASN A 46 -8.77 -18.93 -13.90
CA ASN A 46 -10.20 -19.21 -13.70
C ASN A 46 -10.75 -18.66 -12.37
N ILE A 47 -10.35 -17.44 -12.05
CA ILE A 47 -10.61 -16.76 -10.78
C ILE A 47 -11.37 -15.47 -11.05
N ASP A 48 -12.31 -15.13 -10.17
CA ASP A 48 -13.03 -13.87 -10.23
C ASP A 48 -12.08 -12.66 -10.22
N LYS A 49 -12.49 -11.56 -10.86
CA LYS A 49 -11.69 -10.35 -11.01
C LYS A 49 -11.25 -9.75 -9.67
N ASN A 50 -12.13 -9.69 -8.67
CA ASN A 50 -11.81 -9.07 -7.38
C ASN A 50 -10.82 -9.94 -6.61
N LYS A 51 -11.03 -11.25 -6.59
CA LYS A 51 -10.11 -12.20 -5.95
C LYS A 51 -8.75 -12.25 -6.65
N PHE A 52 -8.75 -12.15 -7.97
CA PHE A 52 -7.51 -12.02 -8.75
C PHE A 52 -6.76 -10.73 -8.44
N TYR A 53 -7.47 -9.61 -8.24
CA TYR A 53 -6.86 -8.34 -7.89
C TYR A 53 -6.08 -8.45 -6.57
N ILE A 54 -6.67 -9.12 -5.56
CA ILE A 54 -5.98 -9.44 -4.31
C ILE A 54 -4.75 -10.31 -4.56
N LYS A 55 -4.93 -11.43 -5.26
CA LYS A 55 -3.84 -12.35 -5.64
C LYS A 55 -2.67 -11.63 -6.31
N LYS A 56 -2.99 -10.72 -7.24
CA LYS A 56 -2.02 -9.92 -8.00
C LYS A 56 -1.24 -8.97 -7.12
N ILE A 57 -1.88 -8.21 -6.23
CA ILE A 57 -1.18 -7.27 -5.35
C ILE A 57 -0.19 -8.02 -4.46
N LEU A 58 -0.62 -9.13 -3.84
CA LEU A 58 0.25 -9.95 -3.00
C LEU A 58 1.44 -10.49 -3.80
N TYR A 59 1.18 -11.09 -4.97
CA TYR A 59 2.22 -11.61 -5.86
C TYR A 59 3.22 -10.54 -6.27
N GLU A 60 2.75 -9.38 -6.74
CA GLU A 60 3.62 -8.29 -7.21
C GLU A 60 4.52 -7.77 -6.09
N PHE A 61 4.00 -7.63 -4.87
CA PHE A 61 4.81 -7.21 -3.74
C PHE A 61 5.87 -8.25 -3.37
N ILE A 62 5.52 -9.55 -3.33
CA ILE A 62 6.47 -10.63 -3.04
C ILE A 62 7.66 -10.60 -4.01
N GLU A 63 7.39 -10.44 -5.30
CA GLU A 63 8.41 -10.43 -6.36
C GLU A 63 9.38 -9.25 -6.22
N ILE A 64 8.88 -8.07 -5.82
CA ILE A 64 9.71 -6.86 -5.74
C ILE A 64 10.26 -6.59 -4.33
N TYR A 65 9.82 -7.32 -3.31
CA TYR A 65 10.12 -7.03 -1.90
C TYR A 65 11.63 -6.95 -1.62
N ASP A 66 12.41 -7.93 -2.11
CA ASP A 66 13.86 -7.95 -1.88
C ASP A 66 14.56 -6.79 -2.59
N GLU A 67 14.09 -6.40 -3.78
CA GLU A 67 14.61 -5.25 -4.51
C GLU A 67 14.32 -3.95 -3.75
N ILE A 68 13.08 -3.76 -3.28
CA ILE A 68 12.69 -2.60 -2.49
C ILE A 68 13.52 -2.54 -1.19
N LYS A 69 13.65 -3.67 -0.49
CA LYS A 69 14.47 -3.79 0.72
C LYS A 69 15.90 -3.35 0.46
N ASN A 70 16.53 -3.88 -0.60
CA ASN A 70 17.88 -3.46 -0.98
C ASN A 70 17.93 -1.96 -1.27
N LYS A 71 16.93 -1.41 -1.97
CA LYS A 71 16.88 0.01 -2.31
C LYS A 71 16.75 0.92 -1.09
N ILE A 72 16.04 0.55 -0.03
CA ILE A 72 15.94 1.35 1.20
C ILE A 72 17.17 1.20 2.10
N SER A 73 17.94 0.11 1.97
CA SER A 73 19.18 -0.09 2.73
C SER A 73 20.32 0.86 2.31
N HIS A 74 20.27 1.42 1.10
CA HIS A 74 21.30 2.30 0.58
C HIS A 74 21.00 3.77 0.91
N ASP A 75 21.84 4.39 1.74
CA ASP A 75 21.63 5.74 2.30
C ASP A 75 21.54 6.87 1.26
N ASN A 76 22.02 6.64 0.03
CA ASN A 76 22.02 7.65 -1.04
C ASN A 76 20.78 7.58 -1.96
N ASN A 77 19.80 6.74 -1.65
CA ASN A 77 18.63 6.58 -2.51
C ASN A 77 17.56 7.66 -2.24
N LEU A 78 17.44 8.60 -3.18
CA LEU A 78 16.46 9.69 -3.10
C LEU A 78 14.99 9.20 -3.04
N ASN A 79 14.72 7.95 -3.41
CA ASN A 79 13.39 7.36 -3.43
C ASN A 79 13.05 6.53 -2.19
N VAL A 80 13.87 6.52 -1.14
CA VAL A 80 13.60 5.75 0.10
C VAL A 80 12.19 6.01 0.62
N LYS A 81 11.75 7.27 0.69
CA LYS A 81 10.40 7.62 1.16
C LYS A 81 9.29 6.96 0.33
N LEU A 82 9.43 6.92 -0.99
CA LEU A 82 8.46 6.28 -1.89
C LEU A 82 8.39 4.77 -1.66
N TYR A 83 9.54 4.12 -1.51
CA TYR A 83 9.64 2.70 -1.21
C TYR A 83 9.04 2.37 0.16
N CYS A 84 9.33 3.18 1.18
CA CYS A 84 8.76 3.07 2.50
C CYS A 84 7.24 3.22 2.50
N LYS A 85 6.69 4.17 1.72
CA LYS A 85 5.24 4.32 1.52
C LYS A 85 4.65 3.06 0.89
N HIS A 86 5.31 2.52 -0.14
CA HIS A 86 4.88 1.30 -0.81
C HIS A 86 4.86 0.09 0.13
N ILE A 87 5.88 -0.10 0.97
CA ILE A 87 5.90 -1.16 1.99
C ILE A 87 4.74 -0.99 2.98
N LYS A 88 4.57 0.21 3.54
CA LYS A 88 3.51 0.51 4.52
C LYS A 88 2.12 0.21 3.97
N GLU A 89 1.83 0.65 2.74
CA GLU A 89 0.52 0.40 2.12
C GLU A 89 0.29 -1.08 1.80
N ASN A 90 1.31 -1.86 1.42
CA ASN A 90 1.15 -3.30 1.22
C ASN A 90 0.94 -4.06 2.54
N PHE A 91 1.61 -3.66 3.62
CA PHE A 91 1.37 -4.22 4.95
C PHE A 91 -0.05 -3.90 5.44
N ARG A 92 -0.52 -2.68 5.20
CA ARG A 92 -1.91 -2.27 5.49
C ARG A 92 -2.89 -3.06 4.64
N PHE A 93 -2.64 -3.20 3.33
CA PHE A 93 -3.47 -3.98 2.43
C PHE A 93 -3.58 -5.43 2.89
N PHE A 94 -2.45 -6.08 3.20
CA PHE A 94 -2.43 -7.44 3.72
C PHE A 94 -3.35 -7.59 4.94
N ASN A 95 -3.23 -6.69 5.91
CA ASN A 95 -4.05 -6.71 7.12
C ASN A 95 -5.52 -6.34 6.89
N SER A 96 -5.85 -5.65 5.79
CA SER A 96 -7.24 -5.36 5.42
C SER A 96 -7.94 -6.56 4.76
N ILE A 97 -7.17 -7.53 4.26
CA ILE A 97 -7.69 -8.78 3.72
C ILE A 97 -7.98 -9.68 4.93
N ASN A 98 -9.13 -9.44 5.55
CA ASN A 98 -9.50 -10.06 6.82
C ASN A 98 -9.85 -11.55 6.66
N GLU A 99 -9.53 -12.37 7.68
CA GLU A 99 -9.98 -13.73 8.09
C GLU A 99 -10.35 -14.84 7.08
N GLU A 100 -10.50 -14.57 5.78
CA GLU A 100 -11.02 -15.52 4.79
C GLU A 100 -9.98 -16.55 4.34
N CYS A 101 -8.69 -16.38 4.67
CA CYS A 101 -7.59 -17.25 4.23
C CYS A 101 -7.03 -18.16 5.35
N ILE A 102 -7.90 -18.88 6.06
CA ILE A 102 -7.51 -19.79 7.17
C ILE A 102 -6.71 -21.01 6.65
N ASN A 103 -7.09 -21.56 5.50
CA ASN A 103 -6.47 -22.75 4.91
C ASN A 103 -6.49 -22.71 3.37
N GLN A 104 -5.85 -23.68 2.71
CA GLN A 104 -5.67 -23.66 1.25
C GLN A 104 -6.96 -23.59 0.43
N ASN A 105 -8.09 -24.03 0.98
CA ASN A 105 -9.39 -24.00 0.31
C ASN A 105 -10.27 -22.80 0.69
N SER A 106 -9.82 -22.00 1.67
CA SER A 106 -10.62 -20.90 2.20
C SER A 106 -10.61 -19.66 1.29
N CYS A 107 -9.57 -19.50 0.47
CA CYS A 107 -9.47 -18.38 -0.47
C CYS A 107 -8.64 -18.70 -1.72
N ASP A 108 -8.97 -18.07 -2.84
CA ASP A 108 -8.35 -18.32 -4.16
C ASP A 108 -6.91 -17.76 -4.29
N TYR A 109 -6.43 -17.05 -3.27
CA TYR A 109 -5.11 -16.42 -3.19
C TYR A 109 -4.31 -16.87 -1.96
N TYR A 110 -4.64 -18.03 -1.40
CA TYR A 110 -4.00 -18.58 -0.21
C TYR A 110 -2.47 -18.73 -0.34
N ASP A 111 -2.00 -19.22 -1.49
CA ASP A 111 -0.57 -19.46 -1.71
C ASP A 111 0.24 -18.15 -1.62
N GLU A 112 -0.24 -17.07 -2.27
CA GLU A 112 0.38 -15.75 -2.22
C GLU A 112 0.23 -15.11 -0.84
N TYR A 113 -0.92 -15.31 -0.17
CA TYR A 113 -1.12 -14.85 1.21
C TYR A 113 -0.09 -15.45 2.16
N LYS A 114 0.10 -16.78 2.09
CA LYS A 114 1.09 -17.50 2.89
C LYS A 114 2.51 -17.04 2.58
N GLN A 115 2.86 -16.95 1.29
CA GLN A 115 4.20 -16.50 0.87
C GLN A 115 4.48 -15.07 1.32
N PHE A 116 3.50 -14.16 1.25
CA PHE A 116 3.63 -12.80 1.75
C PHE A 116 3.99 -12.82 3.23
N LYS A 117 3.19 -13.53 4.05
CA LYS A 117 3.42 -13.64 5.50
C LYS A 117 4.81 -14.20 5.79
N GLU A 118 5.23 -15.26 5.11
CA GLU A 118 6.57 -15.85 5.29
C GLU A 118 7.69 -14.87 4.91
N LYS A 119 7.51 -14.14 3.80
CA LYS A 119 8.50 -13.18 3.28
C LYS A 119 8.74 -12.01 4.24
N VAL A 120 7.66 -11.48 4.85
CA VAL A 120 7.74 -10.27 5.68
C VAL A 120 7.87 -10.55 7.18
N SER A 121 7.71 -11.81 7.62
CA SER A 121 7.86 -12.21 9.03
C SER A 121 9.31 -12.23 9.53
N ASN A 122 10.30 -12.03 8.65
CA ASN A 122 11.70 -11.98 9.06
C ASN A 122 11.95 -10.77 10.00
N THR A 123 12.40 -11.04 11.22
CA THR A 123 12.57 -10.04 12.28
C THR A 123 13.67 -9.02 11.97
N GLU A 124 14.74 -9.43 11.29
CA GLU A 124 15.85 -8.56 10.87
C GLU A 124 15.40 -7.62 9.75
N ASP A 125 14.69 -8.14 8.75
CA ASP A 125 14.13 -7.34 7.66
C ASP A 125 13.15 -6.28 8.19
N LEU A 126 12.25 -6.69 9.10
CA LEU A 126 11.33 -5.75 9.74
C LEU A 126 12.04 -4.67 10.54
N LYS A 127 13.13 -5.03 11.23
CA LYS A 127 13.95 -4.06 11.97
C LYS A 127 14.59 -3.06 11.03
N LEU A 128 15.18 -3.53 9.93
CA LEU A 128 15.78 -2.69 8.90
C LEU A 128 14.76 -1.73 8.28
N ILE A 129 13.57 -2.22 7.94
CA ILE A 129 12.48 -1.38 7.43
C ILE A 129 12.11 -0.31 8.46
N CYS A 130 11.92 -0.67 9.73
CA CYS A 130 11.55 0.27 10.78
C CYS A 130 12.63 1.34 11.04
N GLU A 131 13.91 1.00 10.85
CA GLU A 131 15.04 1.92 10.99
C GLU A 131 15.16 2.84 9.78
N LYS A 132 15.12 2.30 8.56
CA LYS A 132 15.33 3.08 7.32
C LYS A 132 14.12 3.92 6.92
N CYS A 133 12.91 3.51 7.31
CA CYS A 133 11.68 4.20 6.98
C CYS A 133 11.14 5.08 8.11
N ASP A 134 11.85 5.19 9.24
CA ASP A 134 11.35 5.84 10.45
C ASP A 134 9.97 5.33 10.87
N TYR A 135 9.80 4.00 10.90
CA TYR A 135 8.53 3.38 11.28
C TYR A 135 8.61 2.66 12.64
N GLU A 136 7.46 2.53 13.29
CA GLU A 136 7.19 1.67 14.43
C GLU A 136 6.12 0.62 14.07
N LYS A 137 6.22 -0.54 14.70
CA LYS A 137 5.23 -1.62 14.57
C LYS A 137 4.02 -1.28 15.42
N THR A 138 2.82 -1.50 14.90
CA THR A 138 1.56 -1.28 15.61
C THR A 138 0.54 -2.36 15.29
N SER A 139 -0.46 -2.53 16.15
CA SER A 139 -1.62 -3.36 15.86
C SER A 139 -2.48 -2.69 14.79
N CYS A 140 -3.05 -3.49 13.89
CA CYS A 140 -3.98 -2.97 12.89
C CYS A 140 -5.38 -2.81 13.54
N GLU A 141 -6.06 -1.68 13.28
CA GLU A 141 -7.38 -1.37 13.86
C GLU A 141 -8.49 -2.39 13.51
N GLN A 142 -8.24 -3.31 12.57
CA GLN A 142 -9.23 -4.27 12.04
C GLN A 142 -8.85 -5.76 12.16
N GLY A 143 -7.92 -6.16 13.05
CA GLY A 143 -7.59 -7.58 13.21
C GLY A 143 -7.08 -7.93 14.61
N ILE A 144 -7.48 -9.10 15.12
CA ILE A 144 -6.89 -9.70 16.32
C ILE A 144 -5.48 -10.15 15.92
N SER A 145 -4.50 -9.26 16.07
CA SER A 145 -3.10 -9.60 15.86
C SER A 145 -2.65 -10.55 16.97
N GLY A 146 -2.77 -11.85 16.70
CA GLY A 146 -2.10 -12.89 17.47
C GLY A 146 -0.59 -12.72 17.39
N GLU A 147 0.11 -13.27 18.37
CA GLU A 147 1.57 -13.28 18.39
C GLU A 147 2.09 -14.02 17.14
N GLY A 148 2.86 -13.33 16.27
CA GLY A 148 3.38 -13.89 15.02
C GLY A 148 2.64 -13.49 13.72
N ASP A 149 1.78 -12.48 13.76
CA ASP A 149 1.18 -11.89 12.55
C ASP A 149 1.96 -10.70 11.96
N VAL A 150 1.65 -10.37 10.70
CA VAL A 150 2.26 -9.23 9.99
C VAL A 150 1.81 -7.92 10.65
N PRO A 151 2.71 -7.11 11.22
CA PRO A 151 2.31 -5.89 11.92
C PRO A 151 1.81 -4.82 10.95
N CYS A 152 1.04 -3.84 11.44
CA CYS A 152 0.89 -2.57 10.74
C CYS A 152 2.13 -1.69 11.01
N LEU A 153 2.41 -0.78 10.07
CA LEU A 153 3.53 0.16 10.18
C LEU A 153 3.02 1.59 10.33
N ARG A 154 3.52 2.29 11.35
CA ARG A 154 3.21 3.70 11.63
C ARG A 154 4.50 4.51 11.60
N GLU A 155 4.43 5.76 11.17
CA GLU A 155 5.59 6.66 11.23
C GLU A 155 5.96 7.04 12.67
N LYS A 156 7.25 7.00 12.99
CA LYS A 156 7.82 7.46 14.25
C LYS A 156 7.72 8.98 14.31
N GLY A 157 6.97 9.49 15.28
CA GLY A 157 6.82 10.93 15.47
C GLY A 157 5.57 11.28 16.26
N ASN A 158 5.45 12.55 16.64
CA ASN A 158 4.35 13.00 17.49
C ASN A 158 3.00 12.75 16.82
N SER A 159 2.25 11.78 17.38
CA SER A 159 0.87 11.43 17.07
C SER A 159 -0.04 12.66 16.85
N PHE A 160 0.26 13.76 17.56
CA PHE A 160 -0.47 15.02 17.47
C PHE A 160 -0.35 15.74 16.13
N ILE A 161 0.83 15.74 15.50
CA ILE A 161 1.02 16.39 14.18
C ILE A 161 0.37 15.53 13.10
N TYR A 162 0.45 14.20 13.19
CA TYR A 162 -0.23 13.31 12.25
C TYR A 162 -1.76 13.45 12.26
N LEU A 163 -2.35 13.62 13.45
CA LEU A 163 -3.79 13.86 13.60
C LEU A 163 -4.24 15.20 12.98
N ILE A 164 -3.36 16.20 12.94
CA ILE A 164 -3.66 17.53 12.42
C ILE A 164 -3.34 17.63 10.92
N PHE A 165 -2.28 16.98 10.45
CA PHE A 165 -1.68 17.25 9.13
C PHE A 165 -1.63 16.05 8.17
N GLY A 166 -2.04 14.83 8.57
CA GLY A 166 -2.00 13.65 7.70
C GLY A 166 -0.59 13.09 7.44
N ASN A 167 -0.50 12.00 6.66
CA ASN A 167 0.77 11.33 6.33
C ASN A 167 1.42 11.86 5.03
N ASP A 168 0.72 12.70 4.25
CA ASP A 168 1.18 13.19 2.94
C ASP A 168 1.62 14.67 3.03
N PRO A 169 2.77 15.08 2.46
CA PRO A 169 3.13 16.50 2.33
C PRO A 169 2.04 17.37 1.68
N GLU A 170 1.21 16.82 0.79
CA GLU A 170 0.02 17.52 0.25
C GLU A 170 -1.00 17.86 1.35
N ASP A 171 -1.22 16.96 2.31
CA ASP A 171 -2.13 17.17 3.44
C ASP A 171 -1.57 18.27 4.37
N VAL A 172 -0.25 18.28 4.58
CA VAL A 172 0.45 19.31 5.36
C VAL A 172 0.27 20.69 4.73
N ILE A 173 0.46 20.83 3.41
CA ILE A 173 0.28 22.09 2.67
C ILE A 173 -1.17 22.57 2.76
N GLN A 174 -2.13 21.66 2.60
CA GLN A 174 -3.55 21.98 2.61
C GLN A 174 -4.03 22.47 3.98
N VAL A 175 -3.51 21.90 5.07
CA VAL A 175 -3.79 22.33 6.44
C VAL A 175 -3.09 23.65 6.77
N LEU A 176 -1.83 23.85 6.35
CA LEU A 176 -1.14 25.14 6.49
C LEU A 176 -1.89 26.27 5.79
N LEU A 177 -2.41 26.02 4.59
CA LEU A 177 -3.26 26.97 3.85
C LEU A 177 -4.58 27.26 4.58
N LYS A 178 -5.23 26.24 5.17
CA LYS A 178 -6.43 26.44 6.01
C LYS A 178 -6.16 27.24 7.28
N VAL A 179 -5.08 26.93 8.00
CA VAL A 179 -4.72 27.63 9.24
C VAL A 179 -4.36 29.09 8.96
N THR A 180 -3.61 29.35 7.89
CA THR A 180 -3.28 30.73 7.48
C THR A 180 -4.49 31.51 7.01
N THR A 181 -5.42 30.90 6.26
CA THR A 181 -6.67 31.58 5.86
C THR A 181 -7.60 31.88 7.04
N ILE A 182 -7.62 31.03 8.08
CA ILE A 182 -8.39 31.28 9.30
C ILE A 182 -7.72 32.33 10.20
N SER A 183 -6.39 32.37 10.27
CA SER A 183 -5.67 33.27 11.17
C SER A 183 -5.69 34.74 10.70
N VAL A 184 -5.76 35.00 9.40
CA VAL A 184 -5.80 36.36 8.82
C VAL A 184 -6.99 37.20 9.34
N PRO A 185 -8.25 36.75 9.27
CA PRO A 185 -9.38 37.52 9.80
C PRO A 185 -9.33 37.66 11.32
N ILE A 186 -8.80 36.67 12.05
CA ILE A 186 -8.61 36.73 13.51
C ILE A 186 -7.59 37.81 13.87
N LEU A 187 -6.44 37.84 13.21
CA LEU A 187 -5.43 38.88 13.41
C LEU A 187 -5.97 40.27 13.07
N ALA A 188 -6.71 40.40 11.97
CA ALA A 188 -7.35 41.66 11.60
C ALA A 188 -8.35 42.13 12.68
N PHE A 189 -9.16 41.22 13.21
CA PHE A 189 -10.10 41.51 14.29
C PHE A 189 -9.39 41.93 15.58
N PHE A 190 -8.31 41.23 15.96
CA PHE A 190 -7.48 41.61 17.11
C PHE A 190 -6.85 43.00 16.93
N VAL A 191 -6.33 43.32 15.74
CA VAL A 191 -5.75 44.64 15.44
C VAL A 191 -6.83 45.73 15.54
N ILE A 192 -8.04 45.48 15.04
CA ILE A 192 -9.17 46.42 15.16
C ILE A 192 -9.53 46.64 16.64
N LEU A 193 -9.69 45.57 17.41
CA LEU A 193 -10.01 45.66 18.84
C LEU A 193 -8.91 46.38 19.64
N PHE A 194 -7.63 46.13 19.33
CA PHE A 194 -6.51 46.83 19.97
C PHE A 194 -6.54 48.33 19.64
N LYS A 195 -6.82 48.69 18.39
CA LYS A 195 -6.87 50.07 17.93
C LYS A 195 -8.05 50.84 18.55
N VAL A 196 -9.20 50.18 18.73
CA VAL A 196 -10.39 50.76 19.38
C VAL A 196 -10.16 50.92 20.89
N ASN A 197 -9.56 49.95 21.57
CA ASN A 197 -9.22 50.07 23.00
C ASN A 197 -8.21 51.19 23.28
N ILE A 198 -7.21 51.39 22.42
CA ILE A 198 -6.26 52.52 22.54
C ILE A 198 -6.98 53.87 22.41
N PHE A 199 -8.03 53.96 21.59
CA PHE A 199 -8.83 55.18 21.46
C PHE A 199 -9.68 55.47 22.70
N PHE A 200 -10.26 54.44 23.32
CA PHE A 200 -11.04 54.58 24.56
C PHE A 200 -10.20 54.91 25.79
N LEU A 201 -8.93 54.50 25.83
CA LEU A 201 -7.98 54.85 26.90
C LEU A 201 -7.37 56.26 26.76
N LYS A 202 -7.62 56.96 25.65
CA LYS A 202 -7.07 58.29 25.34
C LYS A 202 -8.07 59.45 25.52
N ILE A 203 -9.30 59.16 25.94
CA ILE A 203 -10.35 60.11 26.31
C ILE A 203 -10.42 60.17 27.84
#